data_AF-A0ABD0J875-F1
#
_entry.id   AF-A0ABD0J875-F1
#
_cell.length_a   1.000
_cell.length_b   1.000
_cell.length_c   1.000
_cell.angle_alpha   90.00
_cell.angle_beta   90.00
_cell.angle_gamma   90.00
#
_symmetry.space_group_name_H-M   'P 1'
#
loop_
_entity.id
_entity.type
_entity.pdbx_description
1 polymer ?
#
loop_
_entity_poly.entity_id
_entity_poly.type
_entity_poly.pdbx_seq_one_letter_code
_entity_poly.pdbx_strand_id
1 'polypeptide(L)'
;MLFLTGSPGTGKTVMLVLKARVWLQEGEHVYVTCLDRDALAAACLIISQLRQMAPDAAGRIHLLDMRKLYGQATMSRALRDVVLNVGGKLNIIADEVDGSSDRLKSLCGFIMSDTKVTQFRLWAAGVRSKYLPECLQEVPLTDPLRCPPVVVRKVIKVALRL
;
A
#
# COMPACT_ATOMS: atom_id res chain seq x y z
N MET A 1 6.90 6.71 4.56
CA MET A 1 5.74 5.96 4.00
C MET A 1 5.01 6.88 3.03
N LEU A 2 4.22 6.36 2.10
CA LEU A 2 3.61 7.16 1.02
C LEU A 2 2.09 7.01 0.98
N PHE A 3 1.38 8.11 0.79
CA PHE A 3 -0.08 8.15 0.62
C PHE A 3 -0.44 8.86 -0.69
N LEU A 4 -1.00 8.11 -1.65
CA LEU A 4 -1.44 8.64 -2.95
C LEU A 4 -2.83 9.26 -2.82
N THR A 5 -2.97 10.51 -3.24
CA THR A 5 -4.26 11.21 -3.23
C THR A 5 -4.73 11.56 -4.63
N GLY A 6 -6.02 11.80 -4.77
CA GLY A 6 -6.60 12.25 -6.04
C GLY A 6 -7.99 11.67 -6.28
N SER A 7 -8.70 12.29 -7.22
CA SER A 7 -10.06 11.90 -7.60
C SER A 7 -10.16 10.46 -8.13
N PRO A 8 -11.36 9.86 -8.17
CA PRO A 8 -11.57 8.62 -8.89
C PRO A 8 -11.04 8.69 -10.33
N GLY A 9 -10.44 7.60 -10.82
CA GLY A 9 -9.89 7.54 -12.19
C GLY A 9 -8.48 8.10 -12.39
N THR A 10 -7.85 8.74 -11.39
CA THR A 10 -6.48 9.28 -11.52
C THR A 10 -5.39 8.21 -11.62
N GLY A 11 -5.72 6.95 -11.32
CA GLY A 11 -4.81 5.81 -11.46
C GLY A 11 -4.06 5.41 -10.18
N LYS A 12 -4.53 5.84 -9.01
CA LYS A 12 -3.99 5.43 -7.69
C LYS A 12 -3.79 3.92 -7.57
N THR A 13 -4.84 3.13 -7.81
CA THR A 13 -4.78 1.65 -7.77
C THR A 13 -3.74 1.08 -8.74
N VAL A 14 -3.61 1.67 -9.93
CA VAL A 14 -2.60 1.24 -10.92
C VAL A 14 -1.19 1.46 -10.38
N MET A 15 -0.92 2.61 -9.77
CA MET A 15 0.38 2.89 -9.14
C MET A 15 0.68 1.91 -7.99
N LEU A 16 -0.31 1.60 -7.16
CA LEU A 16 -0.15 0.60 -6.09
C LEU A 16 0.21 -0.78 -6.65
N VAL A 17 -0.49 -1.24 -7.68
CA VAL A 17 -0.24 -2.53 -8.34
C VAL A 17 1.14 -2.56 -8.99
N LEU A 18 1.53 -1.50 -9.71
CA LEU A 18 2.85 -1.42 -10.32
C LEU A 18 3.96 -1.43 -9.26
N LYS A 19 3.78 -0.70 -8.16
CA LYS A 19 4.79 -0.68 -7.09
C LYS A 19 4.90 -2.03 -6.39
N ALA A 20 3.76 -2.66 -6.09
CA ALA A 20 3.71 -3.99 -5.51
C ALA A 20 4.37 -5.04 -6.40
N ARG A 21 4.15 -4.97 -7.72
CA ARG A 21 4.81 -5.84 -8.69
C ARG A 21 6.33 -5.70 -8.64
N VAL A 22 6.85 -4.48 -8.59
CA VAL A 22 8.29 -4.24 -8.47
C VAL A 22 8.85 -4.92 -7.21
N TRP A 23 8.19 -4.76 -6.05
CA TRP A 23 8.62 -5.46 -4.83
C TRP A 23 8.58 -6.99 -4.97
N LEU A 24 7.54 -7.55 -5.57
CA LEU A 24 7.46 -9.01 -5.79
C LEU A 24 8.60 -9.51 -6.69
N GLN A 25 8.94 -8.76 -7.74
CA GLN A 25 10.05 -9.07 -8.64
C GLN A 25 11.43 -9.00 -7.96
N GLU A 26 11.57 -8.11 -6.97
CA GLU A 26 12.75 -8.04 -6.09
C GLU A 26 12.82 -9.21 -5.09
N GLY A 27 11.86 -10.14 -5.12
CA GLY A 27 11.78 -11.27 -4.18
C GLY A 27 11.16 -10.91 -2.83
N GLU A 28 10.60 -9.70 -2.70
CA GLU A 28 10.06 -9.20 -1.45
C GLU A 28 8.59 -9.60 -1.27
N HIS A 29 8.21 -9.94 -0.04
CA HIS A 29 6.81 -10.24 0.30
C HIS A 29 5.98 -8.97 0.32
N VAL A 30 4.76 -9.02 -0.24
CA VAL A 30 3.82 -7.90 -0.28
C VAL A 30 2.53 -8.26 0.44
N TYR A 31 2.15 -7.40 1.39
CA TYR A 31 0.93 -7.50 2.18
C TYR A 31 -0.09 -6.49 1.67
N VAL A 32 -1.12 -6.98 0.98
CA VAL A 32 -2.25 -6.15 0.58
C VAL A 32 -3.23 -6.12 1.75
N THR A 33 -3.51 -4.93 2.29
CA THR A 33 -4.39 -4.74 3.44
C THR A 33 -5.70 -4.07 3.06
N CYS A 34 -6.76 -4.44 3.78
CA CYS A 34 -8.03 -3.71 3.77
C CYS A 34 -8.25 -3.11 5.17
N LEU A 35 -8.13 -1.79 5.26
CA LEU A 35 -8.28 -1.06 6.53
C LEU A 35 -9.76 -0.86 6.85
N ASP A 36 -10.54 -0.41 5.87
CA ASP A 36 -11.95 -0.05 6.05
C ASP A 36 -12.89 -1.05 5.35
N ARG A 37 -14.20 -1.01 5.66
CA ARG A 37 -15.16 -2.03 5.19
C ARG A 37 -15.19 -2.14 3.66
N ASP A 38 -15.10 -1.01 2.98
CA ASP A 38 -15.24 -0.91 1.52
C ASP A 38 -13.94 -1.26 0.77
N ALA A 39 -12.82 -1.39 1.49
CA ALA A 39 -11.50 -1.62 0.91
C ALA A 39 -11.24 -3.09 0.50
N LEU A 40 -12.09 -4.05 0.88
CA LEU A 40 -11.85 -5.46 0.53
C LEU A 40 -11.93 -5.71 -0.96
N ALA A 41 -12.90 -5.11 -1.65
CA ALA A 41 -13.03 -5.26 -3.10
C ALA A 41 -11.76 -4.76 -3.80
N ALA A 42 -11.24 -3.59 -3.39
CA ALA A 42 -10.00 -3.04 -3.91
C ALA A 42 -8.80 -3.95 -3.62
N ALA A 43 -8.66 -4.47 -2.40
CA ALA A 43 -7.61 -5.42 -2.05
C ALA A 43 -7.65 -6.70 -2.91
N CYS A 44 -8.84 -7.29 -3.10
CA CYS A 44 -9.02 -8.46 -3.95
C CYS A 44 -8.66 -8.17 -5.42
N LEU A 45 -9.05 -7.01 -5.95
CA LEU A 45 -8.69 -6.59 -7.31
C LEU A 45 -7.18 -6.44 -7.47
N ILE A 46 -6.51 -5.80 -6.51
CA ILE A 46 -5.04 -5.67 -6.49
C ILE A 46 -4.38 -7.04 -6.49
N ILE A 47 -4.80 -7.95 -5.61
CA ILE A 47 -4.25 -9.32 -5.56
C ILE A 47 -4.46 -10.06 -6.88
N SER A 48 -5.66 -9.95 -7.47
CA SER A 48 -5.97 -10.57 -8.76
C SER A 48 -5.05 -10.05 -9.87
N GLN A 49 -4.86 -8.72 -9.94
CA GLN A 49 -3.98 -8.12 -10.94
C GLN A 49 -2.51 -8.51 -10.72
N LEU A 50 -2.04 -8.53 -9.48
CA LEU A 50 -0.66 -8.95 -9.17
C LEU A 50 -0.40 -10.40 -9.57
N ARG A 51 -1.34 -11.31 -9.31
CA ARG A 51 -1.23 -12.72 -9.73
C ARG A 51 -1.15 -12.88 -11.25
N GLN A 52 -1.86 -12.03 -12.00
CA GLN A 52 -1.81 -12.05 -13.47
C GLN A 52 -0.53 -11.43 -14.02
N MET A 53 -0.04 -10.34 -13.41
CA MET A 53 1.12 -9.58 -13.91
C MET A 53 2.48 -10.11 -13.45
N ALA A 54 2.49 -10.94 -12.41
CA ALA A 54 3.69 -11.49 -11.79
C ALA A 54 3.45 -12.94 -11.32
N PRO A 55 3.04 -13.87 -12.22
CA PRO A 55 2.78 -15.26 -11.86
C PRO A 55 4.05 -15.96 -11.34
N ASP A 56 5.21 -15.59 -11.87
CA ASP A 56 6.51 -16.21 -11.58
C ASP A 56 7.39 -15.37 -10.65
N ALA A 57 6.81 -14.39 -9.93
CA ALA A 57 7.61 -13.59 -9.01
C ALA A 57 8.11 -14.41 -7.82
N ALA A 58 9.35 -14.12 -7.40
CA ALA A 58 9.98 -14.78 -6.25
C ALA A 58 9.32 -14.38 -4.92
N GLY A 59 8.81 -13.14 -4.83
CA GLY A 59 8.07 -12.65 -3.67
C GLY A 59 6.66 -13.24 -3.58
N ARG A 60 6.08 -13.28 -2.37
CA ARG A 60 4.70 -13.77 -2.16
C ARG A 60 3.73 -12.64 -1.84
N ILE A 61 2.50 -12.82 -2.31
CA ILE A 61 1.37 -11.93 -2.04
C ILE A 61 0.57 -12.47 -0.86
N HIS A 62 0.32 -11.63 0.14
CA HIS A 62 -0.47 -11.95 1.32
C HIS A 62 -1.63 -10.98 1.46
N LEU A 63 -2.80 -11.48 1.87
CA LEU A 63 -3.92 -10.65 2.30
C LEU A 63 -3.82 -10.44 3.81
N LEU A 64 -3.75 -9.18 4.24
CA LEU A 64 -3.84 -8.78 5.64
C LEU A 64 -5.21 -8.15 5.91
N ASP A 65 -6.18 -8.96 6.34
CA ASP A 65 -7.54 -8.49 6.59
C ASP A 65 -7.66 -7.82 7.98
N MET A 66 -7.32 -6.53 8.04
CA MET A 66 -7.31 -5.79 9.31
C MET A 66 -8.70 -5.51 9.86
N ARG A 67 -9.76 -5.66 9.06
CA ARG A 67 -11.15 -5.49 9.52
C ARG A 67 -11.53 -6.53 10.58
N LYS A 68 -10.91 -7.71 10.51
CA LYS A 68 -11.09 -8.80 11.48
C LYS A 68 -10.34 -8.58 12.80
N LEU A 69 -9.46 -7.58 12.85
CA LEU A 69 -8.67 -7.25 14.04
C LEU A 69 -9.41 -6.17 14.81
N TYR A 70 -10.01 -6.55 15.93
CA TYR A 70 -10.73 -5.64 16.82
C TYR A 70 -9.85 -5.23 18.00
N GLY A 71 -9.70 -3.92 18.18
CA GLY A 71 -8.87 -3.34 19.24
C GLY A 71 -7.38 -3.25 18.87
N GLN A 72 -6.73 -2.23 19.43
CA GLN A 72 -5.32 -1.92 19.16
C GLN A 72 -4.38 -3.08 19.55
N ALA A 73 -4.60 -3.71 20.70
CA ALA A 73 -3.76 -4.80 21.19
C ALA A 73 -3.77 -6.02 20.25
N THR A 74 -4.96 -6.44 19.80
CA THR A 74 -5.11 -7.55 18.84
C THR A 74 -4.41 -7.25 17.53
N MET A 75 -4.55 -6.01 17.04
CA MET A 75 -3.94 -5.58 15.80
C MET A 75 -2.41 -5.55 15.90
N SER A 76 -1.86 -4.96 16.96
CA SER A 76 -0.41 -4.93 17.20
C SER A 76 0.18 -6.33 17.34
N ARG A 77 -0.53 -7.26 18.00
CA ARG A 77 -0.09 -8.66 18.09
C ARG A 77 -0.03 -9.34 16.72
N ALA A 78 -1.10 -9.24 15.93
CA ALA A 78 -1.15 -9.84 14.60
C ALA A 78 -0.07 -9.25 13.67
N LEU A 79 0.15 -7.94 13.72
CA LEU A 79 1.21 -7.28 12.95
C LEU A 79 2.59 -7.74 13.42
N ARG A 80 2.81 -7.87 14.73
CA ARG A 80 4.08 -8.37 15.28
C ARG A 80 4.38 -9.79 14.84
N ASP A 81 3.38 -10.67 14.88
CA ASP A 81 3.53 -12.05 14.39
C ASP A 81 3.91 -12.08 12.91
N VAL A 82 3.31 -11.21 12.09
CA VAL A 82 3.71 -11.04 10.68
C VAL A 82 5.16 -10.57 10.57
N VAL A 83 5.54 -9.50 11.27
CA VAL A 83 6.88 -8.91 11.24
C VAL A 83 7.96 -9.93 11.63
N LEU A 84 7.72 -10.73 12.67
CA LEU A 84 8.64 -11.77 13.11
C LEU A 84 8.83 -12.86 12.04
N ASN A 85 7.75 -13.25 11.37
CA ASN A 85 7.80 -14.27 10.32
C ASN A 85 8.54 -13.83 9.04
N VAL A 86 8.65 -12.52 8.80
CA VAL A 86 9.33 -11.95 7.62
C VAL A 86 10.68 -11.30 7.93
N GLY A 87 11.23 -11.57 9.12
CA GLY A 87 12.56 -11.08 9.51
C GLY A 87 12.64 -9.55 9.60
N GLY A 88 11.56 -8.88 10.01
CA GLY A 88 11.54 -7.43 10.23
C GLY A 88 11.25 -6.57 9.00
N LYS A 89 11.09 -7.18 7.81
CA LYS A 89 10.78 -6.47 6.55
C LYS A 89 9.29 -6.52 6.22
N LEU A 90 8.61 -5.38 6.20
CA LEU A 90 7.17 -5.34 5.96
C LEU A 90 6.81 -4.34 4.85
N ASN A 91 6.32 -4.87 3.72
CA ASN A 91 5.88 -4.09 2.56
C ASN A 91 4.36 -4.18 2.44
N ILE A 92 3.67 -3.05 2.66
CA ILE A 92 2.21 -2.97 2.70
C ILE A 92 1.66 -2.12 1.56
N ILE A 93 0.60 -2.62 0.94
CA ILE A 93 -0.24 -1.90 -0.01
C ILE A 93 -1.64 -1.77 0.57
N ALA A 94 -2.19 -0.55 0.56
CA ALA A 94 -3.56 -0.29 1.00
C ALA A 94 -4.26 0.62 -0.01
N ASP A 95 -5.46 0.27 -0.45
CA ASP A 95 -6.28 1.09 -1.33
C ASP A 95 -7.61 1.42 -0.65
N GLU A 96 -8.30 2.44 -1.16
CA GLU A 96 -9.54 2.97 -0.59
C GLU A 96 -9.41 3.31 0.91
N VAL A 97 -8.29 3.93 1.28
CA VAL A 97 -7.99 4.31 2.66
C VAL A 97 -8.55 5.70 2.95
N ASP A 98 -9.28 5.84 4.07
CA ASP A 98 -9.59 7.16 4.63
C ASP A 98 -8.38 7.66 5.44
N GLY A 99 -7.83 8.83 5.07
CA GLY A 99 -6.71 9.45 5.80
C GLY A 99 -6.99 9.71 7.28
N SER A 100 -8.27 9.80 7.67
CA SER A 100 -8.70 9.97 9.06
C SER A 100 -8.91 8.66 9.83
N SER A 101 -8.78 7.50 9.18
CA SER A 101 -9.02 6.17 9.75
C SER A 101 -8.14 5.89 10.97
N ASP A 102 -8.76 5.50 12.09
CA ASP A 102 -8.03 5.13 13.30
C ASP A 102 -7.21 3.86 13.13
N ARG A 103 -7.58 2.99 12.18
CA ARG A 103 -6.79 1.81 11.80
C ARG A 103 -5.52 2.20 11.09
N LEU A 104 -5.57 3.21 10.21
CA LEU A 104 -4.37 3.77 9.58
C LEU A 104 -3.43 4.36 10.64
N LYS A 105 -3.96 5.19 11.54
CA LYS A 105 -3.18 5.76 12.66
C LYS A 105 -2.56 4.69 13.55
N SER A 106 -3.34 3.65 13.87
CA SER A 106 -2.87 2.56 14.72
C SER A 106 -1.78 1.74 14.02
N LEU A 107 -1.93 1.46 12.72
CA LEU A 107 -0.91 0.79 11.92
C LEU A 107 0.39 1.62 11.93
N CYS A 108 0.30 2.91 11.59
CA CYS A 108 1.42 3.84 11.64
C CYS A 108 2.10 3.88 13.02
N GLY A 109 1.31 3.98 14.10
CA GLY A 109 1.83 3.99 15.47
C GLY A 109 2.53 2.68 15.84
N PHE A 110 1.98 1.52 15.44
CA PHE A 110 2.65 0.22 15.62
C PHE A 110 4.02 0.20 14.93
N ILE A 111 4.07 0.58 13.66
CA ILE A 111 5.31 0.58 12.87
C ILE A 111 6.36 1.50 13.46
N MET A 112 5.96 2.71 13.87
CA MET A 112 6.88 3.72 14.39
C MET A 112 7.41 3.37 15.78
N SER A 113 6.69 2.55 16.55
CA SER A 113 7.05 2.19 17.92
C SER A 113 7.73 0.82 18.06
N ASP A 114 7.51 -0.10 17.11
CA ASP A 114 8.00 -1.47 17.23
C ASP A 114 9.44 -1.61 16.69
N THR A 115 10.40 -1.80 17.60
CA THR A 115 11.83 -1.93 17.29
C THR A 115 12.19 -3.18 16.48
N LYS A 116 11.27 -4.15 16.33
CA LYS A 116 11.46 -5.33 15.48
C LYS A 116 11.22 -5.04 14.00
N VAL A 117 10.58 -3.92 13.67
CA VAL A 117 10.40 -3.48 12.30
C VAL A 117 11.68 -2.78 11.84
N THR A 118 12.56 -3.53 11.19
CA THR A 118 13.85 -3.02 10.70
C THR A 118 13.73 -2.33 9.35
N GLN A 119 12.75 -2.74 8.54
CA GLN A 119 12.47 -2.11 7.25
C GLN A 119 10.98 -2.11 6.97
N PHE A 120 10.43 -0.92 6.74
CA PHE A 120 9.00 -0.75 6.50
C PHE A 120 8.72 0.10 5.27
N ARG A 121 7.86 -0.41 4.38
CA ARG A 121 7.38 0.31 3.20
C ARG A 121 5.86 0.22 3.15
N LEU A 122 5.17 1.35 3.33
CA LEU A 122 3.71 1.47 3.10
C LEU A 122 3.45 2.38 1.93
N TRP A 123 2.65 1.89 0.99
CA TRP A 123 2.01 2.67 -0.05
C TRP A 123 0.50 2.53 0.12
N ALA A 124 -0.13 3.61 0.54
CA ALA A 124 -1.56 3.71 0.71
C ALA A 124 -2.16 4.63 -0.36
N ALA A 125 -3.45 4.50 -0.66
CA ALA A 125 -4.16 5.41 -1.53
C ALA A 125 -5.57 5.71 -1.03
N GLY A 126 -6.03 6.94 -1.27
CA GLY A 126 -7.36 7.38 -0.90
C GLY A 126 -7.77 8.67 -1.60
N VAL A 127 -9.05 9.01 -1.50
CA VAL A 127 -9.55 10.32 -1.99
C VAL A 127 -9.35 11.41 -0.94
N ARG A 128 -9.51 11.05 0.35
CA ARG A 128 -9.43 11.98 1.48
C ARG A 128 -8.07 11.87 2.17
N SER A 129 -7.32 12.96 2.20
CA SER A 129 -6.06 13.10 2.95
C SER A 129 -6.16 13.97 4.19
N LYS A 130 -7.37 14.42 4.53
CA LYS A 130 -7.55 15.23 5.74
C LYS A 130 -7.15 14.38 6.96
N TYR A 131 -6.26 14.91 7.79
CA TYR A 131 -5.75 14.28 9.02
C TYR A 131 -4.85 13.06 8.82
N LEU A 132 -4.10 13.00 7.71
CA LEU A 132 -3.09 11.97 7.52
C LEU A 132 -2.08 11.94 8.69
N PRO A 133 -1.71 10.75 9.19
CA PRO A 133 -0.58 10.59 10.11
C PRO A 133 0.70 11.26 9.57
N GLU A 134 1.45 11.94 10.43
CA GLU A 134 2.67 12.69 10.05
C GLU A 134 3.73 11.82 9.36
N CYS A 135 3.75 10.52 9.64
CA CYS A 135 4.68 9.58 9.06
C CYS A 135 4.38 9.22 7.57
N LEU A 136 3.22 9.63 7.05
CA LEU A 136 2.80 9.44 5.67
C LEU A 136 3.08 10.71 4.85
N GLN A 137 3.89 10.56 3.82
CA GLN A 137 4.08 11.61 2.82
C GLN A 137 2.94 11.56 1.79
N GLU A 138 2.15 12.63 1.73
CA GLU A 138 1.11 12.79 0.72
C GLU A 138 1.72 13.05 -0.67
N VAL A 139 1.21 12.34 -1.69
CA VAL A 139 1.57 12.51 -3.09
C VAL A 139 0.29 12.63 -3.93
N PRO A 140 -0.05 13.83 -4.42
CA PRO A 140 -1.25 14.03 -5.22
C PRO A 140 -1.08 13.54 -6.66
N LEU A 141 -2.06 12.78 -7.14
CA LEU A 141 -2.24 12.40 -8.54
C LEU A 141 -3.34 13.25 -9.17
N THR A 142 -2.93 14.28 -9.90
CA THR A 142 -3.84 15.23 -10.56
C THR A 142 -4.26 14.80 -11.96
N ASP A 143 -3.45 13.98 -12.63
CA ASP A 143 -3.67 13.57 -14.02
C ASP A 143 -4.08 12.09 -14.10
N PRO A 144 -5.07 11.71 -14.94
CA PRO A 144 -5.40 10.32 -15.16
C PRO A 144 -4.25 9.52 -15.79
N LEU A 145 -3.67 8.61 -15.00
CA LEU A 145 -2.67 7.64 -15.48
C LEU A 145 -3.27 6.55 -16.39
N ARG A 146 -4.54 6.64 -16.76
CA ARG A 146 -5.22 5.73 -17.69
C ARG A 146 -5.32 6.28 -19.12
N CYS A 147 -4.85 7.50 -19.36
CA CYS A 147 -4.82 8.07 -20.70
C CYS A 147 -3.47 7.72 -21.35
N PRO A 148 -3.42 6.87 -22.39
CA PRO A 148 -2.15 6.43 -23.02
C PRO A 148 -1.19 7.60 -23.37
N PRO A 149 -1.64 8.76 -23.87
CA PRO A 149 -0.76 9.90 -24.13
C PRO A 149 -0.12 10.49 -22.87
N VAL A 150 -0.81 10.45 -21.73
CA VAL A 150 -0.36 11.04 -20.46
C VAL A 150 0.70 10.16 -19.80
N VAL A 151 0.51 8.83 -19.85
CA VAL A 151 1.48 7.84 -19.33
C VAL A 151 2.80 7.94 -20.10
N VAL A 152 2.75 7.98 -21.43
CA VAL A 152 3.94 8.09 -22.28
C VAL A 152 4.71 9.38 -21.97
N ARG A 153 4.01 10.53 -21.86
CA ARG A 153 4.65 11.81 -21.53
C ARG A 153 5.29 11.84 -20.14
N LYS A 154 4.70 11.17 -19.15
CA LYS A 154 5.20 11.18 -17.77
C LYS A 154 6.36 10.21 -17.58
N VAL A 155 6.35 9.04 -18.24
CA VAL A 155 7.49 8.10 -18.29
C VAL A 155 8.72 8.75 -18.93
N ILE A 156 8.55 9.44 -20.07
CA ILE A 156 9.66 10.15 -20.74
C ILE A 156 10.25 11.25 -19.84
N LYS A 157 9.43 12.01 -19.11
CA LYS A 157 9.93 13.06 -18.20
C LYS A 157 10.70 12.53 -16.99
N VAL A 158 10.34 11.36 -16.48
CA VAL A 158 11.02 10.74 -15.33
C VAL A 158 12.31 10.05 -15.76
N ALA A 159 12.33 9.41 -16.94
CA ALA A 159 13.53 8.78 -17.51
C ALA A 159 14.62 9.78 -17.93
N LEU A 160 14.26 11.05 -18.18
CA LEU A 160 15.21 12.13 -18.53
C LEU A 160 15.69 12.93 -17.32
N ARG A 161 15.34 12.54 -16.09
CA ARG A 161 15.78 13.16 -14.83
C ARG A 161 16.59 12.21 -13.94
N LEU A 162 16.87 11.00 -14.43
CA LEU A 162 17.86 10.05 -13.91
C LEU A 162 18.98 9.94 -14.95
#